data_AF-A0A5C7LWJ8-F1
#
_entry.id   AF-A0A5C7LWJ8-F1
#
_cell.length_a   1.000
_cell.length_b   1.000
_cell.length_c   1.000
_cell.angle_alpha   90.00
_cell.angle_beta   90.00
_cell.angle_gamma   90.00
#
_symmetry.space_group_name_H-M   'P 1'
#
loop_
_entity.id
_entity.type
_entity.pdbx_description
1 polymer ?
#
loop_
_entity_poly.entity_id
_entity_poly.type
_entity_poly.pdbx_seq_one_letter_code
_entity_poly.pdbx_strand_id
1 'polypeptide(L)'
;MAMSFAAKKKPVGTITKIGRKFWSTTEEFGIKSYSYAGSFPDWFEFKTLSNAKNRIGNCVPPKLMEAVAKHIHKEILSKVS
;
A
#
# COMPACT_ATOMS: atom_id res chain seq x y z
N MET A 1 28.82 1.40 -27.14
CA MET A 1 27.56 0.65 -26.92
C MET A 1 27.41 0.45 -25.42
N ALA A 2 26.63 1.30 -24.74
CA ALA A 2 26.48 1.23 -23.29
C ALA A 2 25.47 0.13 -22.93
N MET A 3 25.91 -0.86 -22.16
CA MET A 3 25.00 -1.89 -21.65
C MET A 3 24.07 -1.27 -20.61
N SER A 4 22.77 -1.29 -20.92
CA SER A 4 21.69 -0.98 -19.98
C SER A 4 21.58 -2.11 -18.96
N PHE A 5 22.06 -1.89 -17.75
CA PHE A 5 21.78 -2.78 -16.63
C PHE A 5 20.33 -2.54 -16.18
N ALA A 6 19.47 -3.55 -16.33
CA ALA A 6 18.11 -3.49 -15.80
C ALA A 6 18.14 -3.16 -14.31
N ALA A 7 17.51 -2.05 -13.91
CA ALA A 7 17.50 -1.60 -12.53
C ALA A 7 16.91 -2.69 -11.60
N LYS A 8 17.63 -3.02 -10.52
CA LYS A 8 17.20 -4.05 -9.57
C LYS A 8 15.84 -3.70 -8.96
N LYS A 9 14.95 -4.69 -8.92
CA LYS A 9 13.65 -4.55 -8.30
C LYS A 9 13.72 -4.56 -6.74
N LYS A 10 13.86 -3.39 -6.06
CA LYS A 10 13.52 -2.98 -4.66
C LYS A 10 12.04 -2.62 -4.27
N PRO A 11 11.48 -3.14 -3.17
CA PRO A 11 10.12 -2.79 -2.71
C PRO A 11 9.94 -1.28 -2.50
N VAL A 12 8.70 -0.79 -2.59
CA VAL A 12 8.43 0.62 -2.24
C VAL A 12 8.48 0.85 -0.75
N GLY A 13 9.07 1.99 -0.40
CA GLY A 13 9.04 2.50 0.97
C GLY A 13 7.66 3.03 1.33
N THR A 14 7.59 3.80 2.41
CA THR A 14 6.31 4.34 2.88
C THR A 14 5.60 5.17 1.82
N ILE A 15 4.33 4.82 1.56
CA ILE A 15 3.42 5.60 0.71
C ILE A 15 2.98 6.82 1.52
N THR A 16 3.17 8.02 0.99
CA THR A 16 2.79 9.27 1.66
C THR A 16 1.75 10.03 0.84
N LYS A 17 1.04 10.97 1.49
CA LYS A 17 0.05 11.83 0.81
C LYS A 17 0.62 12.70 -0.31
N ILE A 18 1.92 12.99 -0.27
CA ILE A 18 2.62 13.86 -1.24
C ILE A 18 2.90 13.08 -2.55
N GLY A 19 2.74 11.75 -2.52
CA GLY A 19 3.03 10.87 -3.64
C GLY A 19 4.51 10.50 -3.71
N ARG A 20 4.78 9.27 -4.13
CA ARG A 20 6.13 8.78 -4.46
C ARG A 20 6.08 8.03 -5.78
N LYS A 21 7.18 8.06 -6.53
CA LYS A 21 7.39 7.21 -7.72
C LYS A 21 7.89 5.84 -7.25
N PHE A 22 7.30 4.75 -7.73
CA PHE A 22 7.80 3.39 -7.50
C PHE A 22 8.64 3.00 -8.71
N TRP A 23 9.63 2.15 -8.49
CA TRP A 23 10.29 1.39 -9.54
C TRP A 23 11.16 2.15 -10.55
N SER A 24 11.82 3.24 -10.13
CA SER A 24 12.77 4.00 -10.97
C SER A 24 12.22 4.52 -12.31
N THR A 25 10.90 4.43 -12.53
CA THR A 25 10.26 4.92 -13.75
C THR A 25 9.69 6.32 -13.54
N THR A 26 9.75 7.11 -14.59
CA THR A 26 9.41 8.54 -14.64
C THR A 26 7.93 8.84 -14.36
N GLU A 27 7.06 7.84 -14.53
CA GLU A 27 5.60 7.96 -14.45
C GLU A 27 5.03 7.83 -13.03
N GLU A 28 3.97 8.60 -12.77
CA GLU A 28 3.18 8.51 -11.55
C GLU A 28 2.21 7.33 -11.60
N PHE A 29 1.97 6.68 -10.47
CA PHE A 29 0.99 5.60 -10.39
C PHE A 29 -0.45 6.04 -10.62
N GLY A 30 -1.20 5.19 -11.33
CA GLY A 30 -2.66 5.19 -11.28
C GLY A 30 -3.21 4.72 -9.92
N ILE A 31 -4.50 5.00 -9.70
CA ILE A 31 -5.24 4.69 -8.47
C ILE A 31 -5.10 3.22 -8.06
N LYS A 32 -5.18 2.31 -9.03
CA LYS A 32 -5.14 0.86 -8.78
C LYS A 32 -3.81 0.41 -8.18
N SER A 33 -2.69 0.93 -8.68
CA SER A 33 -1.36 0.62 -8.15
C SER A 33 -1.16 1.15 -6.73
N TYR A 34 -1.67 2.36 -6.44
CA TYR A 34 -1.70 2.89 -5.07
C TYR A 34 -2.52 1.99 -4.14
N SER A 35 -3.69 1.53 -4.60
CA SER A 35 -4.58 0.66 -3.83
C SER A 35 -3.90 -0.67 -3.48
N TYR A 36 -3.23 -1.30 -4.45
CA TYR A 36 -2.46 -2.52 -4.21
C TYR A 36 -1.29 -2.32 -3.25
N ALA A 37 -0.52 -1.24 -3.42
CA ALA A 37 0.58 -0.94 -2.52
C ALA A 37 0.08 -0.65 -1.09
N GLY A 38 -1.11 -0.06 -0.95
CA GLY A 38 -1.81 0.15 0.33
C GLY A 38 -2.54 -1.07 0.88
N SER A 39 -2.48 -2.23 0.23
CA SER A 39 -3.20 -3.47 0.60
C SER A 39 -4.74 -3.33 0.64
N PHE A 40 -5.31 -2.46 -0.18
CA PHE A 40 -6.76 -2.36 -0.34
C PHE A 40 -7.29 -3.52 -1.20
N PRO A 41 -8.48 -4.05 -0.87
CA PRO A 41 -9.11 -5.10 -1.66
C PRO A 41 -9.63 -4.56 -3.00
N ASP A 42 -9.75 -5.42 -4.01
CA ASP A 42 -10.15 -5.03 -5.38
C ASP A 42 -11.52 -4.35 -5.46
N TRP A 43 -12.43 -4.68 -4.53
CA TRP A 43 -13.77 -4.09 -4.48
C TRP A 43 -13.79 -2.67 -3.86
N PHE A 44 -12.70 -2.23 -3.23
CA PHE A 44 -12.63 -0.90 -2.64
C PHE A 44 -12.08 0.10 -3.67
N GLU A 45 -12.88 1.08 -4.03
CA GLU A 45 -12.52 2.05 -5.06
C GLU A 45 -12.25 3.45 -4.49
N PHE A 46 -11.19 4.09 -4.99
CA PHE A 46 -10.95 5.51 -4.79
C PHE A 46 -11.42 6.29 -6.01
N LYS A 47 -12.21 7.34 -5.79
CA LYS A 47 -12.82 8.13 -6.88
C LYS A 47 -11.81 8.93 -7.69
N THR A 48 -10.73 9.40 -7.06
CA THR A 48 -9.71 10.23 -7.73
C THR A 48 -8.32 9.89 -7.21
N LEU A 49 -7.29 10.16 -8.02
CA LEU A 49 -5.90 9.92 -7.65
C LEU A 49 -5.47 10.77 -6.45
N SER A 50 -5.88 12.03 -6.40
CA SER A 50 -5.64 12.92 -5.25
C SER A 50 -6.26 12.37 -3.97
N ASN A 51 -7.51 11.88 -4.04
CA ASN A 51 -8.17 11.26 -2.90
C ASN A 51 -7.46 9.97 -2.48
N ALA A 52 -7.08 9.11 -3.43
CA ALA A 52 -6.33 7.89 -3.16
C ALA A 52 -5.03 8.19 -2.42
N LYS A 53 -4.19 9.11 -2.93
CA LYS A 53 -2.94 9.52 -2.27
C LYS A 53 -3.17 9.99 -0.84
N ASN A 54 -4.11 10.91 -0.65
CA ASN A 54 -4.36 11.50 0.66
C ASN A 54 -4.89 10.48 1.67
N ARG A 55 -5.76 9.56 1.25
CA ARG A 55 -6.32 8.55 2.16
C ARG A 55 -5.35 7.41 2.42
N ILE A 56 -4.75 6.84 1.38
CA ILE A 56 -3.80 5.74 1.50
C ILE A 56 -2.58 6.17 2.29
N GLY A 57 -2.01 7.35 1.99
CA GLY A 57 -0.80 7.84 2.64
C GLY A 57 -0.97 8.26 4.11
N ASN A 58 -2.21 8.40 4.61
CA ASN A 58 -2.48 8.75 6.01
C ASN A 58 -3.14 7.60 6.80
N CYS A 59 -3.39 6.45 6.19
CA CYS A 59 -4.09 5.34 6.84
C CYS A 59 -3.15 4.16 7.17
N VAL A 60 -3.64 3.24 8.00
CA VAL A 60 -3.01 1.95 8.24
C VAL A 60 -3.47 0.96 7.16
N PRO A 61 -2.56 0.21 6.51
CA PRO A 61 -2.94 -0.79 5.49
C PRO A 61 -3.93 -1.84 6.02
N PRO A 62 -5.00 -2.20 5.28
CA PRO A 62 -6.01 -3.15 5.76
C PRO A 62 -5.47 -4.51 6.18
N LYS A 63 -4.52 -5.09 5.43
CA LYS A 63 -3.89 -6.38 5.79
C LYS A 63 -3.10 -6.34 7.10
N LEU A 64 -2.52 -5.18 7.45
CA LEU A 64 -1.86 -5.03 8.74
C LEU A 64 -2.90 -5.01 9.87
N MET A 65 -3.97 -4.25 9.69
CA MET A 65 -5.06 -4.19 10.68
C MET A 65 -5.75 -5.56 10.84
N GLU A 66 -5.93 -6.31 9.76
CA GLU A 66 -6.47 -7.67 9.78
C GLU A 66 -5.60 -8.61 10.63
N ALA A 67 -4.26 -8.56 10.46
CA ALA A 67 -3.34 -9.35 11.25
C ALA A 67 -3.40 -9.00 12.74
N VAL A 68 -3.47 -7.70 13.06
CA VAL A 68 -3.65 -7.22 14.44
C VAL A 68 -4.97 -7.72 15.04
N ALA A 69 -6.07 -7.59 14.31
CA ALA A 69 -7.38 -8.04 14.77
C ALA A 69 -7.41 -9.55 15.04
N LYS A 70 -6.83 -10.36 14.14
CA LYS A 70 -6.67 -11.81 14.33
C LYS A 70 -5.86 -12.14 15.58
N HIS A 71 -4.77 -11.42 15.82
CA HIS A 71 -3.95 -11.59 17.00
C HIS A 71 -4.71 -11.26 18.29
N ILE A 72 -5.42 -10.12 18.34
CA ILE A 72 -6.25 -9.72 19.48
C ILE A 72 -7.31 -10.78 19.78
N HIS A 73 -8.02 -11.25 18.75
CA HIS A 73 -9.05 -12.26 18.93
C HIS A 73 -8.48 -13.56 19.53
N LYS A 74 -7.38 -14.06 18.95
CA LYS A 74 -6.76 -15.32 19.37
C LYS A 74 -6.13 -15.21 20.77
N GLU A 75 -5.40 -14.13 21.05
CA GLU A 75 -4.58 -14.07 22.26
C GLU A 75 -5.28 -13.43 23.46
N ILE A 76 -6.35 -12.67 23.23
CA ILE A 76 -7.07 -11.94 24.28
C ILE A 76 -8.51 -12.44 24.35
N LEU A 77 -9.32 -12.18 23.32
CA LEU A 77 -10.77 -12.35 23.41
C LEU A 77 -11.18 -13.82 23.61
N SER A 78 -10.53 -14.75 22.91
CA SER A 78 -10.83 -16.19 23.03
C SER A 78 -10.42 -16.81 24.38
N LYS A 79 -9.65 -16.10 25.20
CA LYS A 79 -9.19 -16.58 26.52
C LYS A 79 -9.99 -16.00 27.69
N VAL A 80 -10.84 -15.02 27.43
CA VAL A 80 -11.67 -14.32 28.45
C VAL A 80 -13.16 -14.65 28.25
N SER A 81 -13.51 -15.30 27.15
CA SER A 81 -14.89 -15.74 26.84
C SER A 81 -15.20 -17.11 27.42
#